data_AF-A0A183CFK3-F1
#
_entry.id   AF-A0A183CFK3-F1
#
_cell.length_a   1.000
_cell.length_b   1.000
_cell.length_c   1.000
_cell.angle_alpha   90.00
_cell.angle_beta   90.00
_cell.angle_gamma   90.00
#
_symmetry.space_group_name_H-M   'P 1'
#
loop_
_entity.id
_entity.type
_entity.pdbx_description
1 polymer ?
#
loop_
_entity_poly.entity_id
_entity_poly.type
_entity_poly.pdbx_seq_one_letter_code
_entity_poly.pdbx_strand_id
1 'polypeptide(L)'
;MIMLNSTKNGQWQVNEQISCKDMAGLGFDPIFTLDFLAGSDLIEIKVNGLHVYNFKHRDTFDQANLLEVSEGMEAIHMVSINDSTQATAEVLKADDA
;
A
#
# COMPACT_ATOMS: atom_id res chain seq x y z
N MET A 1 -17.99 -4.38 -1.24
CA MET A 1 -16.84 -5.19 -1.69
C MET A 1 -15.74 -4.23 -2.08
N ILE A 2 -14.48 -4.64 -1.96
CA ILE A 2 -13.33 -3.83 -2.39
C ILE A 2 -12.72 -4.52 -3.60
N MET A 3 -12.38 -3.72 -4.60
CA MET A 3 -11.85 -4.16 -5.88
C MET A 3 -10.39 -3.72 -5.96
N LEU A 4 -9.50 -4.66 -6.24
CA LEU A 4 -8.08 -4.38 -6.44
C LEU A 4 -7.70 -4.77 -7.86
N ASN A 5 -6.95 -3.89 -8.50
CA ASN A 5 -6.58 -4.08 -9.89
C ASN A 5 -5.31 -3.29 -10.23
N SER A 6 -4.77 -3.56 -11.42
CA SER A 6 -3.74 -2.74 -12.05
C SER A 6 -4.23 -2.38 -13.45
N THR A 7 -3.83 -1.23 -13.96
CA THR A 7 -3.97 -0.90 -15.37
C THR A 7 -2.66 -1.22 -16.09
N LYS A 8 -2.75 -1.83 -17.27
CA LYS A 8 -1.61 -2.03 -18.17
C LYS A 8 -1.98 -1.51 -19.53
N ASN A 9 -1.17 -0.60 -20.08
CA ASN A 9 -1.45 0.07 -21.37
C ASN A 9 -2.87 0.67 -21.43
N GLY A 10 -3.32 1.28 -20.33
CA GLY A 10 -4.66 1.87 -20.21
C GLY A 10 -5.81 0.88 -20.09
N GLN A 11 -5.54 -0.42 -19.96
CA GLN A 11 -6.57 -1.46 -19.82
C GLN A 11 -6.55 -2.09 -18.42
N TRP A 12 -7.71 -2.17 -17.80
CA TRP A 12 -7.91 -2.89 -16.54
C TRP A 12 -7.60 -4.38 -16.70
N GLN A 13 -6.88 -4.94 -15.74
CA GLN A 13 -6.59 -6.36 -15.69
C GLN A 13 -7.71 -7.11 -14.93
N VAL A 14 -7.51 -8.39 -14.62
CA VAL A 14 -8.49 -9.17 -13.85
C VAL A 14 -8.64 -8.59 -12.44
N ASN A 15 -9.88 -8.40 -11.99
CA ASN A 15 -10.15 -7.89 -10.65
C ASN A 15 -9.86 -8.94 -9.57
N GLU A 16 -9.20 -8.52 -8.50
CA GLU A 16 -9.21 -9.23 -7.21
C GLU A 16 -10.31 -8.61 -6.33
N GLN A 17 -11.03 -9.43 -5.57
CA GLN A 17 -12.17 -8.98 -4.77
C GLN A 17 -12.00 -9.39 -3.32
N ILE A 18 -12.26 -8.45 -2.41
CA ILE A 18 -12.23 -8.67 -0.97
C ILE A 18 -13.58 -8.27 -0.38
N SER A 19 -14.11 -9.10 0.51
CA SER A 19 -15.33 -8.77 1.25
C SER A 19 -15.04 -7.68 2.27
N CYS A 20 -15.93 -6.68 2.38
CA CYS A 20 -15.78 -5.63 3.40
C CYS A 20 -15.85 -6.19 4.83
N LYS A 21 -16.46 -7.37 5.02
CA LYS A 21 -16.47 -8.06 6.33
C LYS A 21 -15.07 -8.49 6.77
N ASP A 22 -14.17 -8.73 5.81
CA ASP A 22 -12.82 -9.21 6.07
C ASP A 22 -11.83 -8.04 6.34
N MET A 23 -12.26 -6.79 6.10
CA MET A 23 -11.44 -5.56 6.23
C MET A 23 -11.53 -4.91 7.62
N ALA A 24 -11.65 -5.71 8.68
CA ALA A 24 -11.57 -5.21 10.06
C ALA A 24 -12.45 -3.97 10.38
N GLY A 25 -13.67 -3.89 9.83
CA GLY A 25 -14.61 -2.79 10.09
C GLY A 25 -14.61 -1.64 9.08
N LEU A 26 -13.84 -1.71 7.99
CA LEU A 26 -13.91 -0.72 6.91
C LEU A 26 -15.36 -0.58 6.39
N GLY A 27 -15.93 0.62 6.55
CA GLY A 27 -17.31 0.94 6.18
C GLY A 27 -18.33 0.92 7.33
N PHE A 28 -17.92 0.58 8.56
CA PHE A 28 -18.75 0.69 9.76
C PHE A 28 -18.32 1.84 10.67
N ASP A 29 -17.02 2.13 10.71
CA ASP A 29 -16.47 3.25 11.48
C ASP A 29 -16.35 4.53 10.64
N PRO A 30 -16.68 5.71 11.20
CA PRO A 30 -16.61 6.99 10.48
C PRO A 30 -15.16 7.48 10.25
N ILE A 31 -14.18 6.90 10.96
CA ILE A 31 -12.76 7.24 10.86
C ILE A 31 -11.97 5.94 10.77
N PHE A 32 -11.07 5.85 9.80
CA PHE A 32 -10.19 4.69 9.63
C PHE A 32 -8.80 5.13 9.13
N THR A 33 -7.82 4.24 9.29
CA THR A 33 -6.53 4.35 8.59
C THR A 33 -6.44 3.29 7.49
N LEU A 34 -5.76 3.65 6.40
CA LEU A 34 -5.44 2.75 5.31
C LEU A 34 -3.93 2.87 5.04
N ASP A 35 -3.21 1.78 5.30
CA ASP A 35 -1.77 1.74 5.15
C ASP A 35 -1.40 0.82 3.98
N PHE A 36 -0.55 1.32 3.08
CA PHE A 36 0.02 0.57 1.96
C PHE A 36 1.53 0.42 2.18
N LEU A 37 1.97 -0.79 2.50
CA LEU A 37 3.39 -1.09 2.71
C LEU A 37 3.91 -1.78 1.46
N ALA A 38 4.56 -1.02 0.59
CA ALA A 38 5.11 -1.55 -0.66
C ALA A 38 6.45 -2.26 -0.41
N GLY A 39 6.48 -3.55 -0.69
CA GLY A 39 7.70 -4.34 -0.82
C GLY A 39 8.06 -4.60 -2.28
N SER A 40 9.15 -5.33 -2.51
CA SER A 40 9.61 -5.68 -3.86
C SER A 40 8.63 -6.58 -4.63
N ASP A 41 7.86 -7.41 -3.92
CA ASP A 41 7.06 -8.48 -4.53
C ASP A 41 5.56 -8.20 -4.47
N LEU A 42 5.13 -7.42 -3.48
CA LEU A 42 3.73 -7.14 -3.19
C LEU A 42 3.57 -5.84 -2.38
N ILE A 43 2.33 -5.39 -2.31
CA ILE A 43 1.89 -4.34 -1.40
C ILE A 43 1.07 -5.01 -0.29
N GLU A 44 1.51 -4.88 0.95
CA GLU A 44 0.71 -5.24 2.11
C GLU A 44 -0.28 -4.11 2.41
N ILE A 45 -1.56 -4.47 2.59
CA ILE A 45 -2.65 -3.53 2.85
C ILE A 45 -3.15 -3.77 4.27
N LYS A 46 -3.16 -2.69 5.07
CA LYS A 46 -3.70 -2.69 6.43
C LYS A 46 -4.83 -1.69 6.59
N VAL A 47 -5.81 -2.07 7.39
CA VAL A 47 -6.91 -1.21 7.82
C VAL A 47 -6.85 -1.10 9.33
N ASN A 48 -6.81 0.13 9.86
CA ASN A 48 -6.70 0.36 11.31
C ASN A 48 -5.51 -0.40 11.94
N GLY A 49 -4.39 -0.48 11.22
CA GLY A 49 -3.19 -1.21 11.62
C GLY A 49 -3.26 -2.74 11.52
N LEU A 50 -4.42 -3.32 11.17
CA LEU A 50 -4.61 -4.76 11.01
C LEU A 50 -4.38 -5.20 9.57
N HIS A 51 -3.63 -6.28 9.37
CA HIS A 51 -3.43 -6.89 8.06
C HIS A 51 -4.75 -7.34 7.46
N VAL A 52 -4.98 -7.00 6.19
CA VAL A 52 -6.16 -7.44 5.46
C VAL A 52 -5.82 -8.18 4.18
N TYR A 53 -4.83 -7.71 3.43
CA TYR A 53 -4.52 -8.30 2.13
C TYR A 53 -3.09 -8.07 1.68
N ASN A 54 -2.62 -8.94 0.79
CA ASN A 54 -1.39 -8.78 0.04
C ASN A 54 -1.71 -8.71 -1.45
N PHE A 55 -1.54 -7.54 -2.04
CA PHE A 55 -1.72 -7.36 -3.48
C PHE A 55 -0.37 -7.58 -4.19
N LYS A 56 -0.26 -8.66 -4.95
CA LYS A 56 0.99 -8.96 -5.67
C LYS A 56 1.16 -8.01 -6.84
N HIS A 57 2.40 -7.55 -7.04
CA HIS A 57 2.72 -6.74 -8.21
C HIS A 57 2.47 -7.53 -9.49
N ARG A 58 1.79 -6.91 -10.44
CA ARG A 58 1.56 -7.49 -11.77
C ARG A 58 2.61 -7.05 -12.78
N ASP A 59 3.38 -6.02 -12.43
CA ASP A 59 4.45 -5.41 -13.22
C ASP A 59 5.56 -4.88 -12.29
N THR A 60 6.62 -4.30 -12.84
CA THR A 60 7.67 -3.67 -12.05
C THR A 60 7.12 -2.53 -11.17
N PHE A 61 7.47 -2.55 -9.88
CA PHE A 61 7.00 -1.56 -8.90
C PHE A 61 7.67 -0.19 -9.07
N ASP A 62 8.82 -0.15 -9.76
CA ASP A 62 9.70 1.02 -9.93
C ASP A 62 9.04 2.25 -10.57
N GLN A 63 7.80 2.12 -11.06
CA GLN A 63 7.08 3.17 -11.79
C GLN A 63 6.01 3.90 -10.95
N ALA A 64 5.74 3.47 -9.70
CA ALA A 64 4.75 4.12 -8.86
C ALA A 64 5.30 5.42 -8.24
N ASN A 65 4.84 6.58 -8.69
CA ASN A 65 5.30 7.90 -8.23
C ASN A 65 4.17 8.86 -7.80
N LEU A 66 2.93 8.40 -7.87
CA LEU A 66 1.74 9.19 -7.58
C LEU A 66 0.79 8.36 -6.71
N LEU A 67 0.32 8.97 -5.62
CA LEU A 67 -0.83 8.49 -4.85
C LEU A 67 -2.01 9.42 -5.13
N GLU A 68 -3.09 8.86 -5.65
CA GLU A 68 -4.33 9.57 -5.92
C GLU A 68 -5.44 9.02 -5.01
N VAL A 69 -6.18 9.93 -4.38
CA VAL A 69 -7.45 9.63 -3.70
C VAL A 69 -8.52 10.44 -4.40
N SER A 70 -9.41 9.76 -5.12
CA SER A 70 -10.45 10.38 -5.93
C SER A 70 -11.84 9.98 -5.46
N GLU A 71 -12.72 10.99 -5.39
CA GLU A 71 -14.16 10.90 -5.12
C GLU A 71 -14.55 10.03 -3.90
N GLY A 72 -15.83 10.02 -3.53
CA GLY A 72 -16.38 9.10 -2.52
C GLY A 72 -15.95 9.29 -1.05
N MET A 73 -14.94 10.12 -0.77
CA MET A 73 -14.51 10.48 0.58
C MET A 73 -15.04 11.85 0.97
N GLU A 74 -15.65 11.97 2.15
CA GLU A 74 -16.13 13.26 2.68
C GLU A 74 -14.96 14.15 3.15
N ALA A 75 -13.96 13.55 3.81
CA ALA A 75 -12.79 14.26 4.30
C ALA A 75 -11.54 13.36 4.29
N ILE A 76 -10.39 13.97 3.97
CA ILE A 76 -9.07 13.35 4.13
C ILE A 76 -8.35 14.12 5.23
N HIS A 77 -8.12 13.47 6.37
CA HIS A 77 -7.44 14.13 7.50
C HIS A 77 -5.93 14.22 7.32
N MET A 78 -5.29 13.19 6.75
CA MET A 78 -3.85 13.11 6.60
C MET A 78 -3.48 12.14 5.47
N VAL A 79 -2.45 12.50 4.72
CA VAL A 79 -1.74 11.60 3.80
C VAL A 79 -0.25 11.72 4.11
N SER A 80 0.40 10.59 4.36
CA SER A 80 1.85 10.53 4.61
C SER A 80 2.48 9.47 3.72
N ILE A 81 3.59 9.82 3.07
CA ILE A 81 4.43 8.89 2.32
C ILE A 81 5.76 8.79 3.05
N ASN A 82 6.08 7.58 3.50
CA ASN A 82 7.34 7.30 4.21
C ASN A 82 8.19 6.39 3.34
N ASP A 83 9.33 6.90 2.87
CA ASP A 83 10.33 6.11 2.18
C ASP A 83 11.40 5.67 3.19
N SER A 84 11.61 4.35 3.30
CA SER A 84 12.59 3.77 4.22
C SER A 84 13.97 3.54 3.58
N THR A 85 14.20 3.99 2.34
CA THR A 85 15.49 3.82 1.64
C THR A 85 16.67 4.64 2.18
N GLN A 86 16.64 5.11 3.43
CA GLN A 86 17.83 5.66 4.11
C GLN A 86 18.19 4.88 5.39
N ALA A 87 19.13 3.94 5.25
CA ALA A 87 20.41 3.82 5.98
C ALA A 87 20.91 2.36 6.12
N THR A 88 21.57 1.83 5.08
CA THR A 88 22.68 0.87 5.28
C THR A 88 24.00 1.62 5.13
N ALA A 89 24.27 2.55 6.06
CA ALA A 89 25.58 3.20 6.15
C ALA A 89 26.52 2.32 6.99
N GLU A 90 27.49 1.72 6.29
CA GLU A 90 28.83 1.31 6.75
C GLU A 90 28.95 0.65 8.13
N VAL A 91 29.00 -0.69 8.14
CA VAL A 91 29.84 -1.37 9.14
C VAL A 91 31.28 -0.99 8.81
N LEU A 92 31.80 0.01 9.51
CA LEU A 92 33.21 0.34 9.56
C LEU A 92 33.99 -0.97 9.67
N LYS A 93 34.79 -1.29 8.65
CA LYS A 93 35.87 -2.26 8.83
C LYS A 93 36.74 -1.66 9.93
N ALA A 94 36.76 -2.28 11.10
CA ALA A 94 37.75 -1.96 12.09
C ALA A 94 39.11 -2.22 11.43
N ASP A 95 39.90 -1.16 11.28
CA ASP A 95 41.29 -1.26 10.87
C ASP A 95 42.01 -2.14 11.90
N ASP A 96 42.56 -3.25 11.42
CA ASP A 96 43.56 -4.02 12.14
C ASP A 96 44.78 -3.11 12.37
N ALA A 97 45.02 -2.76 13.64
CA ALA A 97 46.26 -2.16 14.13
C ALA A 97 46.76 -2.92 15.36
#